data_AF-A0AA38M784-F1
#
_entry.id   AF-A0AA38M784-F1
#
_cell.length_a   1.000
_cell.length_b   1.000
_cell.length_c   1.000
_cell.angle_alpha   90.00
_cell.angle_beta   90.00
_cell.angle_gamma   90.00
#
_symmetry.space_group_name_H-M   'P 1'
#
loop_
_entity.id
_entity.type
_entity.pdbx_description
1 polymer ?
#
loop_
_entity_poly.entity_id
_entity_poly.type
_entity_poly.pdbx_seq_one_letter_code
_entity_poly.pdbx_strand_id
1 'polypeptide(L)'
;MMKIPTLSGRRARGDLITTFQAMSSKSSPIYKLFIVSSHTLTRGHSFKLVEEKFKTTARLHFLSNRVFQQWNSLPEEIVSPQSTMGFKTKYDTYSSQ
;
A
#
# COMPACT_ATOMS: atom_id res chain seq x y z
N MET A 1 12.47 2.94 -26.81
CA MET A 1 11.79 1.66 -26.51
C MET A 1 10.99 1.87 -25.22
N MET A 2 9.64 1.87 -25.25
CA MET A 2 8.85 1.98 -24.02
C MET A 2 9.01 0.70 -23.21
N LYS A 3 9.53 0.80 -21.99
CA LYS A 3 9.65 -0.35 -21.07
C LYS A 3 8.25 -0.68 -20.55
N ILE A 4 7.65 -1.77 -21.06
CA ILE A 4 6.38 -2.28 -20.54
C ILE A 4 6.66 -2.94 -19.18
N PRO A 5 5.97 -2.53 -18.09
CA PRO A 5 6.19 -3.12 -16.78
C PRO A 5 5.71 -4.58 -16.74
N THR A 6 6.42 -5.41 -15.97
CA THR A 6 6.06 -6.81 -15.77
C THR A 6 4.66 -6.96 -15.17
N LEU A 7 4.03 -8.13 -15.35
CA LEU A 7 2.72 -8.42 -14.72
C LEU A 7 2.77 -8.23 -13.20
N SER A 8 3.86 -8.70 -12.57
CA SER A 8 4.08 -8.55 -11.13
C SER A 8 4.16 -7.07 -10.72
N GLY A 9 4.92 -6.25 -11.45
CA GLY A 9 5.04 -4.82 -11.17
C GLY A 9 3.72 -4.08 -11.31
N ARG A 10 2.93 -4.41 -12.34
CA ARG A 10 1.57 -3.86 -12.52
C ARG A 10 0.63 -4.25 -11.38
N ARG A 11 0.70 -5.49 -10.90
CA ARG A 11 -0.11 -5.97 -9.77
C ARG A 11 0.27 -5.27 -8.47
N ALA A 12 1.57 -5.19 -8.16
CA ALA A 12 2.05 -4.50 -6.96
C ALA A 12 1.61 -3.02 -6.93
N ARG A 13 1.74 -2.32 -8.06
CA ARG A 13 1.23 -0.95 -8.20
C ARG A 13 -0.27 -0.86 -7.97
N GLY A 14 -1.06 -1.76 -8.57
CA GLY A 14 -2.50 -1.82 -8.38
C GLY A 14 -2.88 -2.03 -6.91
N ASP A 15 -2.24 -2.99 -6.24
CA ASP A 15 -2.47 -3.31 -4.83
C ASP A 15 -2.19 -2.11 -3.92
N LEU A 16 -1.09 -1.38 -4.17
CA LEU A 16 -0.73 -0.17 -3.42
C LEU A 16 -1.71 0.98 -3.64
N ILE A 17 -2.18 1.20 -4.87
CA ILE A 17 -3.19 2.22 -5.17
C ILE A 17 -4.52 1.90 -4.46
N THR A 18 -4.96 0.64 -4.52
CA THR A 18 -6.18 0.19 -3.83
C THR A 18 -6.05 0.35 -2.32
N THR A 19 -4.86 0.10 -1.76
CA THR A 19 -4.58 0.30 -0.34
C THR A 19 -4.60 1.78 0.04
N PHE A 20 -4.01 2.65 -0.77
CA PHE A 20 -4.09 4.09 -0.58
C PHE A 20 -5.55 4.60 -0.58
N GLN A 21 -6.36 4.13 -1.53
CA GLN A 21 -7.78 4.48 -1.59
C GLN A 21 -8.54 4.01 -0.34
N ALA A 22 -8.21 2.83 0.18
CA ALA A 22 -8.77 2.35 1.44
C ALA A 22 -8.37 3.24 2.61
N MET A 23 -7.09 3.64 2.71
CA MET A 23 -6.58 4.48 3.80
C MET A 23 -7.09 5.93 3.73
N SER A 24 -7.31 6.45 2.52
CA SER A 24 -7.84 7.81 2.30
C SER A 24 -9.29 7.97 2.75
N SER A 25 -10.08 6.90 2.80
CA SER A 25 -11.47 6.94 3.25
C SER A 25 -11.83 5.73 4.10
N LYS A 26 -12.10 5.97 5.38
CA LYS A 26 -12.58 4.94 6.32
C LYS A 26 -13.93 4.33 5.94
N SER A 27 -14.71 5.01 5.08
CA SER A 27 -15.97 4.47 4.53
C SER A 27 -15.76 3.48 3.39
N SER A 28 -14.52 3.31 2.91
CA SER A 28 -14.20 2.35 1.87
C SER A 28 -14.57 0.93 2.32
N PRO A 29 -15.29 0.14 1.49
CA PRO A 29 -15.70 -1.22 1.86
C PRO A 29 -14.53 -2.16 2.14
N ILE A 30 -13.34 -1.80 1.63
CA ILE A 30 -12.09 -2.54 1.81
C ILE A 30 -11.25 -2.02 2.97
N TYR A 31 -11.59 -0.89 3.60
CA TYR A 31 -10.87 -0.38 4.77
C TYR A 31 -10.82 -1.42 5.90
N LYS A 32 -11.92 -2.16 6.09
CA LYS A 32 -12.05 -3.26 7.08
C LYS A 32 -11.07 -4.43 6.87
N LEU A 33 -10.42 -4.52 5.70
CA LEU A 33 -9.40 -5.54 5.44
C LEU A 33 -8.07 -5.20 6.11
N PHE A 34 -7.91 -3.96 6.57
CA PHE A 34 -6.65 -3.43 7.07
C PHE A 34 -6.77 -3.08 8.55
N ILE A 35 -5.70 -3.35 9.29
CA ILE A 35 -5.55 -2.90 10.67
C ILE A 35 -4.46 -1.83 10.65
N VAL A 36 -4.83 -0.59 10.95
CA VAL A 36 -3.88 0.53 11.03
C VAL A 36 -3.20 0.50 12.39
N SER A 37 -1.88 0.62 12.41
CA SER A 37 -1.08 0.66 13.64
C SER A 37 -1.44 1.90 14.46
N SER A 38 -1.78 1.71 15.73
CA SER A 38 -1.90 2.80 16.72
C SER A 38 -0.53 3.32 17.19
N HIS A 39 0.53 2.53 16.99
CA HIS A 39 1.88 2.86 17.40
C HIS A 39 2.61 3.58 16.25
N THR A 40 2.55 4.92 16.26
CA THR A 40 3.32 5.81 15.36
C THR A 40 4.65 6.24 15.99
N LEU A 41 5.09 5.58 17.05
CA LEU A 41 6.22 6.01 17.86
C LEU A 41 7.53 5.96 17.05
N THR A 42 7.88 7.12 16.51
CA THR A 42 9.21 7.61 16.07
C THR A 42 9.76 7.19 14.71
N ARG A 43 9.28 6.15 14.02
CA ARG A 43 9.86 5.72 12.72
C ARG A 43 8.82 5.26 11.68
N GLY A 44 8.98 5.73 10.44
CA GLY A 44 8.12 5.43 9.28
C GLY A 44 6.90 6.33 9.16
N HIS A 45 5.94 5.96 8.32
CA HIS A 45 4.79 6.82 8.00
C HIS A 45 3.55 6.59 8.88
N SER A 46 2.63 7.56 8.87
CA SER A 46 1.44 7.66 9.72
C SER A 46 0.33 6.65 9.41
N PHE A 47 0.43 5.97 8.26
CA PHE A 47 -0.58 5.03 7.75
C PHE A 47 -0.12 3.57 7.82
N LYS A 48 0.82 3.24 8.72
CA LYS A 48 1.34 1.88 8.82
C LYS A 48 0.26 0.86 9.11
N LEU A 49 0.38 -0.29 8.46
CA LEU A 49 -0.46 -1.45 8.69
C LEU A 49 0.16 -2.36 9.75
N VAL A 50 -0.68 -3.12 10.44
CA VAL A 50 -0.29 -4.22 11.32
C VAL A 50 -0.27 -5.51 10.50
N GLU A 51 0.73 -6.36 10.75
CA GLU A 51 0.85 -7.65 10.08
C GLU A 51 -0.32 -8.55 10.48
N GLU A 52 -1.01 -9.11 9.50
CA GLU A 52 -2.06 -10.08 9.76
C GLU A 52 -1.46 -11.49 9.76
N LYS A 53 -1.58 -12.20 10.90
CA LYS A 53 -1.13 -13.60 10.99
C LYS A 53 -2.06 -14.49 10.17
N PHE A 54 -1.49 -15.31 9.29
CA PHE A 54 -2.24 -16.27 8.48
C PHE A 54 -1.75 -17.70 8.70
N LYS A 55 -2.63 -18.68 8.48
CA LYS A 55 -2.32 -20.12 8.55
C LYS A 55 -2.40 -20.82 7.20
N THR A 56 -2.96 -20.18 6.18
CA THR A 56 -3.22 -20.77 4.86
C THR A 56 -2.56 -19.95 3.75
N THR A 57 -2.11 -20.64 2.69
CA THR A 57 -1.55 -20.00 1.49
C THR A 57 -2.59 -19.11 0.78
N ALA A 58 -3.88 -19.49 0.85
CA ALA A 58 -4.95 -18.65 0.34
C ALA A 58 -4.96 -17.26 1.02
N ARG A 59 -4.79 -17.21 2.35
CA ARG A 59 -4.76 -15.95 3.11
C ARG A 59 -3.44 -15.18 2.92
N LEU A 60 -2.31 -15.85 2.70
CA LEU A 60 -1.05 -15.20 2.29
C LEU A 60 -1.25 -14.35 1.02
N HIS A 61 -2.02 -14.85 0.05
CA HIS A 61 -2.28 -14.14 -1.19
C HIS A 61 -3.43 -13.11 -1.13
N PHE A 62 -4.00 -12.82 0.05
CA PHE A 62 -4.95 -11.71 0.21
C PHE A 62 -4.27 -10.34 0.09
N LEU A 63 -5.04 -9.33 -0.32
CA LEU A 63 -4.54 -7.97 -0.51
C LEU A 63 -3.81 -7.43 0.73
N SER A 64 -4.38 -7.60 1.93
CA SER A 64 -3.81 -7.14 3.20
C SER A 64 -2.37 -7.65 3.41
N ASN A 65 -2.16 -8.94 3.15
CA ASN A 65 -0.86 -9.59 3.35
C ASN A 65 0.13 -9.31 2.21
N ARG A 66 -0.34 -9.30 0.96
CA ARG A 66 0.53 -8.98 -0.19
C ARG A 66 1.11 -7.58 -0.09
N VAL A 67 0.30 -6.62 0.35
CA VAL A 67 0.68 -5.20 0.34
C VAL A 67 1.42 -4.78 1.60
N PHE A 68 1.29 -5.52 2.71
CA PHE A 68 1.81 -5.15 4.03
C PHE A 68 3.27 -4.68 4.00
N GLN A 69 4.17 -5.49 3.45
CA GLN A 69 5.60 -5.16 3.43
C GLN A 69 5.90 -3.96 2.55
N GLN A 70 5.33 -3.91 1.34
CA GLN A 70 5.56 -2.83 0.39
C GLN A 70 5.01 -1.51 0.93
N TRP A 71 3.78 -1.51 1.44
CA TRP A 71 3.12 -0.34 2.02
C TRP A 71 3.92 0.24 3.19
N ASN A 72 4.29 -0.59 4.16
CA ASN A 72 5.03 -0.13 5.34
C ASN A 72 6.47 0.31 5.05
N SER A 73 7.02 -0.06 3.89
CA SER A 73 8.33 0.41 3.42
C SER A 73 8.27 1.77 2.74
N LEU A 74 7.07 2.28 2.40
CA LEU A 74 6.94 3.56 1.72
C LEU A 74 7.31 4.73 2.65
N PRO A 75 8.01 5.75 2.14
CA PRO A 75 8.19 7.03 2.82
C PRO A 75 6.86 7.75 3.05
N GLU A 76 6.80 8.58 4.11
CA GLU A 76 5.65 9.44 4.43
C GLU A 76 5.26 10.33 3.23
N GLU A 77 6.25 10.86 2.51
CA GLU A 77 6.02 11.72 1.35
C GLU A 77 5.18 11.06 0.26
N ILE A 78 5.28 9.74 0.10
CA ILE A 78 4.54 8.99 -0.93
C ILE A 78 3.09 8.75 -0.50
N VAL A 79 2.86 8.49 0.79
CA VAL A 79 1.54 8.12 1.34
C VAL A 79 0.70 9.31 1.83
N SER A 80 1.33 10.47 2.05
CA SER A 80 0.69 11.73 2.48
C SER A 80 -0.10 12.55 1.44
N PRO A 81 -0.09 12.27 0.11
CA PRO A 81 -0.90 13.05 -0.83
C PRO A 81 -2.39 13.03 -0.49
N GLN A 82 -3.08 14.13 -0.76
CA GLN A 82 -4.54 14.25 -0.56
C GLN A 82 -5.38 13.62 -1.68
N SER A 83 -4.74 13.14 -2.76
CA SER A 83 -5.44 12.58 -3.92
C SER A 83 -4.81 11.28 -4.41
N THR A 84 -5.63 10.40 -4.98
CA THR A 84 -5.16 9.14 -5.58
C THR A 84 -4.21 9.42 -6.75
N MET A 85 -4.42 10.51 -7.49
CA MET A 85 -3.49 10.90 -8.57
C MET A 85 -2.13 11.30 -8.01
N GLY A 86 -2.09 12.09 -6.93
CA GLY A 86 -0.85 12.47 -6.27
C GLY A 86 -0.04 11.26 -5.78
N PHE A 87 -0.73 10.27 -5.19
CA PHE A 87 -0.11 9.01 -4.80
C PHE A 87 0.49 8.27 -6.01
N LYS A 88 -0.27 8.12 -7.10
CA LYS A 88 0.19 7.44 -8.33
C LYS A 88 1.47 8.06 -8.86
N THR A 89 1.50 9.39 -9.03
CA THR A 89 2.66 10.09 -9.58
C THR A 89 3.89 9.93 -8.68
N LYS A 90 3.74 10.13 -7.36
CA LYS A 90 4.86 9.98 -6.42
C LYS A 90 5.40 8.54 -6.37
N TYR A 91 4.50 7.56 -6.36
CA TYR A 91 4.90 6.15 -6.40
C TYR A 91 5.61 5.78 -7.70
N ASP A 92 5.12 6.26 -8.84
CA ASP A 92 5.74 5.98 -10.14
C ASP A 92 7.14 6.57 -10.22
N THR A 93 7.35 7.79 -9.71
CA THR A 93 8.68 8.40 -9.60
C THR A 93 9.60 7.60 -8.66
N TYR A 94 9.10 7.18 -7.49
CA TYR A 94 9.88 6.39 -6.53
C TYR A 94 10.27 5.00 -7.06
N SER A 95 9.35 4.32 -7.76
CA SER A 95 9.60 2.99 -8.33
C SER A 95 10.50 2.99 -9.57
N SER A 96 10.76 4.17 -10.14
CA SER A 96 11.62 4.36 -11.31
C SER A 96 13.06 4.76 -10.97
N GLN A 97 13.35 5.00 -9.69
CA GLN A 97 14.70 5.21 -9.15
C GLN A 97 15.41 3.86 -8.96
#